data_AF-A0AAW1SRP8-F1
#
_entry.id   AF-A0AAW1SRP8-F1
#
_cell.length_a   1.000
_cell.length_b   1.000
_cell.length_c   1.000
_cell.angle_alpha   90.00
_cell.angle_beta   90.00
_cell.angle_gamma   90.00
#
_symmetry.space_group_name_H-M   'P 1'
#
loop_
_entity.id
_entity.type
_entity.pdbx_description
1 polymer ?
#
loop_
_entity_poly.entity_id
_entity_poly.type
_entity_poly.pdbx_seq_one_letter_code
_entity_poly.pdbx_strand_id
1 'polypeptide(L)'
;AEWLCEHYTTDARAARIVQDMHLFLVPTVNPDGFAAQTRGNSKGVDLNRDFPDPIYRGSLGLAANGSEQSETVDLMKWMRKRPFVASASFHEGAVVANYPFDGSANGSTMMNATGDDPMFQHLASAYANAHGSMAQSKKFRGGITNGAAWYPIWGGMQDWNYLALGCMELTLEISEAKSPSPDLLALLWQDNLPAMLALPIAAAFEGLRGFVHAASQRPVKAKTGEAEAEVGRPLAATIEVEGAAQWVKAGPYGDFYRPLPPGEYNVTASMAGYSPASALWSIPASPEVPSMLNFTLAPISQPFRGRKAAHADAARAAAEDYMAGQAAEGSDPMSLSPRIVRHAGNMQPHTYTSIMHRVAMLIFGLLAFFGIRHLYQRISSASSPEHRRH
;
A
#
# COMPACT_ATOMS: atom_id res chain seq x y z
N ALA A 1 -16.85 1.65 -6.71
CA ALA A 1 -17.18 0.26 -6.32
C ALA A 1 -18.09 -0.39 -7.35
N GLU A 2 -19.32 0.13 -7.53
CA GLU A 2 -20.30 -0.37 -8.52
C GLU A 2 -19.69 -0.58 -9.92
N TRP A 3 -19.01 0.44 -10.45
CA TRP A 3 -18.36 0.34 -11.77
C TRP A 3 -17.39 -0.84 -11.89
N LEU A 4 -16.57 -1.13 -10.86
CA LEU A 4 -15.67 -2.28 -10.89
C LEU A 4 -16.45 -3.60 -10.90
N CYS A 5 -17.52 -3.71 -10.10
CA CYS A 5 -18.37 -4.89 -10.08
C CYS A 5 -19.10 -5.13 -11.40
N GLU A 6 -19.47 -4.08 -12.11
CA GLU A 6 -20.15 -4.18 -13.41
C GLU A 6 -19.18 -4.48 -14.56
N HIS A 7 -17.93 -4.00 -14.47
CA HIS A 7 -17.00 -4.00 -15.61
C HIS A 7 -15.82 -4.97 -15.46
N TYR A 8 -15.65 -5.68 -14.34
CA TYR A 8 -14.48 -6.57 -14.15
C TYR A 8 -14.39 -7.73 -15.17
N THR A 9 -15.47 -8.04 -15.89
CA THR A 9 -15.47 -9.06 -16.96
C THR A 9 -15.30 -8.48 -18.36
N THR A 10 -15.40 -7.16 -18.53
CA THR A 10 -15.45 -6.49 -19.85
C THR A 10 -14.38 -5.41 -20.03
N ASP A 11 -13.89 -4.78 -18.96
CA ASP A 11 -12.79 -3.82 -18.98
C ASP A 11 -11.53 -4.46 -18.38
N ALA A 12 -10.44 -4.51 -19.15
CA ALA A 12 -9.19 -5.15 -18.74
C ALA A 12 -8.53 -4.50 -17.50
N ARG A 13 -8.71 -3.18 -17.30
CA ARG A 13 -8.20 -2.46 -16.13
C ARG A 13 -8.99 -2.87 -14.89
N ALA A 14 -10.31 -2.95 -15.01
CA ALA A 14 -11.19 -3.43 -13.95
C ALA A 14 -10.87 -4.89 -13.58
N ALA A 15 -10.70 -5.75 -14.58
CA ALA A 15 -10.31 -7.14 -14.39
C ALA A 15 -9.01 -7.25 -13.60
N ARG A 16 -7.96 -6.52 -14.03
CA ARG A 16 -6.65 -6.51 -13.37
C ARG A 16 -6.73 -6.02 -11.91
N ILE A 17 -7.49 -4.96 -11.65
CA ILE A 17 -7.71 -4.45 -10.29
C ILE A 17 -8.40 -5.51 -9.42
N VAL A 18 -9.45 -6.17 -9.91
CA VAL A 18 -10.21 -7.14 -9.09
C VAL A 18 -9.45 -8.47 -8.91
N GLN A 19 -8.68 -8.88 -9.91
CA GLN A 19 -8.02 -10.19 -9.94
C GLN A 19 -6.63 -10.18 -9.30
N ASP A 20 -5.86 -9.08 -9.42
CA ASP A 20 -4.43 -9.10 -9.11
C ASP A 20 -4.01 -8.15 -7.97
N MET A 21 -4.95 -7.42 -7.36
CA MET A 21 -4.71 -6.61 -6.17
C MET A 21 -5.79 -6.80 -5.08
N HIS A 22 -5.48 -6.33 -3.88
CA HIS A 22 -6.45 -6.16 -2.80
C HIS A 22 -6.76 -4.67 -2.68
N LEU A 23 -7.85 -4.24 -3.34
CA LEU A 23 -8.31 -2.86 -3.25
C LEU A 23 -9.29 -2.70 -2.09
N PHE A 24 -9.00 -1.77 -1.19
CA PHE A 24 -9.88 -1.38 -0.09
C PHE A 24 -10.43 0.01 -0.36
N LEU A 25 -11.76 0.13 -0.37
CA LEU A 25 -12.46 1.40 -0.56
C LEU A 25 -13.17 1.78 0.74
N VAL A 26 -12.83 2.94 1.30
CA VAL A 26 -13.45 3.50 2.51
C VAL A 26 -14.15 4.80 2.11
N PRO A 27 -15.47 4.78 1.86
CA PRO A 27 -16.19 5.95 1.35
C PRO A 27 -16.13 7.18 2.26
N THR A 28 -16.08 6.97 3.58
CA THR A 28 -15.89 8.06 4.55
C THR A 28 -15.13 7.56 5.77
N VAL A 29 -14.16 8.34 6.24
CA VAL A 29 -13.50 8.16 7.53
C VAL A 29 -14.02 9.12 8.62
N ASN A 30 -14.92 10.04 8.26
CA ASN A 30 -15.54 10.99 9.18
C ASN A 30 -17.08 10.99 9.00
N PRO A 31 -17.77 9.87 9.34
CA PRO A 31 -19.21 9.77 9.18
C PRO A 31 -19.98 10.78 10.04
N ASP A 32 -19.47 11.12 11.23
CA ASP A 32 -20.07 12.11 12.13
C ASP A 32 -20.03 13.51 11.53
N GLY A 33 -18.85 13.95 11.06
CA GLY A 33 -18.69 15.24 10.40
C GLY A 33 -19.47 15.31 9.09
N PHE A 34 -19.52 14.23 8.32
CA PHE A 34 -20.37 14.11 7.14
C PHE A 34 -21.85 14.37 7.48
N ALA A 35 -22.38 13.71 8.50
CA ALA A 35 -23.78 13.84 8.91
C ALA A 35 -24.09 15.24 9.48
N ALA A 36 -23.16 15.79 10.27
CA ALA A 36 -23.26 17.11 10.88
C ALA A 36 -22.90 18.27 9.94
N GLN A 37 -22.46 17.96 8.73
CA GLN A 37 -22.03 18.92 7.74
C GLN A 37 -20.78 19.75 8.12
N THR A 38 -19.83 19.13 8.82
CA THR A 38 -18.62 19.75 9.34
C THR A 38 -17.35 19.11 8.84
N ARG A 39 -16.27 19.90 8.75
CA ARG A 39 -14.91 19.39 8.47
C ARG A 39 -14.39 18.51 9.61
N GLY A 40 -14.56 18.97 10.84
CA GLY A 40 -14.15 18.22 12.02
C GLY A 40 -15.07 17.04 12.30
N ASN A 41 -14.60 16.12 13.13
CA ASN A 41 -15.42 15.02 13.64
C ASN A 41 -16.46 15.50 14.67
N SER A 42 -17.13 14.58 15.37
CA SER A 42 -18.14 14.91 16.40
C SER A 42 -17.62 15.77 17.56
N LYS A 43 -16.30 15.84 17.77
CA LYS A 43 -15.65 16.72 18.76
C LYS A 43 -15.06 18.00 18.14
N GLY A 44 -15.30 18.24 16.85
CA GLY A 44 -14.79 19.40 16.12
C GLY A 44 -13.30 19.31 15.76
N VAL A 45 -12.66 18.14 15.90
CA VAL A 45 -11.23 17.94 15.60
C VAL A 45 -11.03 17.66 14.12
N ASP A 46 -10.04 18.33 13.51
CA ASP A 46 -9.61 18.04 12.14
C ASP A 46 -8.77 16.75 12.12
N LEU A 47 -9.36 15.66 11.61
CA LEU A 47 -8.69 14.36 11.55
C LEU A 47 -7.41 14.39 10.69
N ASN A 48 -7.27 15.32 9.75
CA ASN A 48 -6.05 15.49 8.96
C ASN A 48 -5.00 16.38 9.66
N ARG A 49 -5.14 16.60 10.98
CA ARG A 49 -4.15 17.24 11.87
C ARG A 49 -3.87 16.40 13.12
N ASP A 50 -4.42 15.18 13.16
CA ASP A 50 -4.55 14.38 14.36
C ASP A 50 -3.63 13.16 14.37
N PHE A 51 -2.95 12.84 13.25
CA PHE A 51 -1.97 11.76 13.21
C PHE A 51 -0.65 12.15 13.90
N PRO A 52 0.11 11.19 14.46
CA PRO A 52 1.46 11.46 14.98
C PRO A 52 2.42 11.95 13.89
N ASP A 53 3.14 13.03 14.17
CA ASP A 53 4.00 13.70 13.18
C ASP A 53 5.38 14.04 13.77
N PRO A 54 6.45 13.36 13.34
CA PRO A 54 7.79 13.63 13.83
C PRO A 54 8.46 14.85 13.18
N ILE A 55 7.92 15.39 12.07
CA ILE A 55 8.45 16.58 11.37
C ILE A 55 8.19 17.84 12.19
N TYR A 56 7.02 17.96 12.81
CA TYR A 56 6.65 19.10 13.68
C TYR A 56 6.93 18.88 15.15
N ARG A 57 6.60 17.69 15.68
CA ARG A 57 6.46 17.52 17.15
C ARG A 57 7.73 17.11 17.89
N GLY A 58 8.90 17.13 17.26
CA GLY A 58 10.17 16.82 17.94
C GLY A 58 10.09 15.59 18.83
N SER A 59 10.28 14.40 18.25
CA SER A 59 10.53 13.11 18.93
C SER A 59 9.36 12.31 19.53
N LEU A 60 8.08 12.68 19.39
CA LEU A 60 6.97 11.80 19.85
C LEU A 60 6.82 10.48 19.06
N GLY A 61 7.61 10.29 18.00
CA GLY A 61 7.57 9.10 17.16
C GLY A 61 6.29 9.01 16.33
N LEU A 62 5.97 7.82 15.85
CA LEU A 62 4.83 7.54 14.96
C LEU A 62 3.73 6.70 15.63
N ALA A 63 3.86 6.48 16.95
CA ALA A 63 2.88 5.79 17.77
C ALA A 63 1.80 6.76 18.25
N ALA A 64 0.58 6.25 18.43
CA ALA A 64 -0.48 7.01 19.09
C ALA A 64 -0.08 7.21 20.55
N ASN A 65 -0.34 8.40 21.10
CA ASN A 65 -0.03 8.75 22.48
C ASN A 65 -1.29 8.96 23.34
N GLY A 66 -2.48 8.75 22.77
CA GLY A 66 -3.76 8.90 23.45
C GLY A 66 -4.40 10.29 23.31
N SER A 67 -3.74 11.22 22.60
CA SER A 67 -4.34 12.50 22.22
C SER A 67 -5.19 12.41 20.96
N GLU A 68 -5.02 11.35 20.17
CA GLU A 68 -5.69 11.15 18.89
C GLU A 68 -7.18 10.77 19.07
N GLN A 69 -7.99 11.12 18.07
CA GLN A 69 -9.40 10.75 17.98
C GLN A 69 -9.59 9.25 17.70
N SER A 70 -10.77 8.72 18.01
CA SER A 70 -11.13 7.32 17.78
C SER A 70 -10.93 6.89 16.34
N GLU A 71 -11.35 7.73 15.39
CA GLU A 71 -11.28 7.53 13.96
C GLU A 71 -9.82 7.39 13.52
N THR A 72 -8.96 8.30 13.97
CA THR A 72 -7.50 8.26 13.74
C THR A 72 -6.89 6.99 14.30
N VAL A 73 -7.19 6.64 15.56
CA VAL A 73 -6.66 5.44 16.21
C VAL A 73 -7.10 4.16 15.49
N ASP A 74 -8.35 4.08 15.07
CA ASP A 74 -8.88 2.91 14.37
C ASP A 74 -8.29 2.75 12.97
N LEU A 75 -8.09 3.86 12.25
CA LEU A 75 -7.36 3.88 10.99
C LEU A 75 -5.91 3.41 11.18
N MET A 76 -5.19 3.95 12.17
CA MET A 76 -3.82 3.53 12.47
C MET A 76 -3.72 2.04 12.82
N LYS A 77 -4.67 1.51 13.61
CA LYS A 77 -4.75 0.08 13.94
C LYS A 77 -5.04 -0.76 12.71
N TRP A 78 -5.93 -0.32 11.84
CA TRP A 78 -6.32 -1.06 10.65
C TRP A 78 -5.22 -1.09 9.59
N MET A 79 -4.59 0.05 9.34
CA MET A 79 -3.48 0.18 8.38
C MET A 79 -2.26 -0.64 8.80
N ARG A 80 -1.97 -0.76 10.10
CA ARG A 80 -0.89 -1.64 10.61
C ARG A 80 -1.11 -3.14 10.41
N LYS A 81 -2.35 -3.59 10.19
CA LYS A 81 -2.67 -5.03 10.07
C LYS A 81 -2.28 -5.63 8.71
N ARG A 82 -1.94 -4.80 7.72
CA ARG A 82 -1.66 -5.25 6.35
C ARG A 82 -0.52 -4.43 5.75
N PRO A 83 0.30 -5.03 4.86
CA PRO A 83 1.34 -4.30 4.14
C PRO A 83 0.70 -3.50 2.99
N PHE A 84 0.02 -2.40 3.31
CA PHE A 84 -0.43 -1.46 2.30
C PHE A 84 0.77 -0.84 1.61
N VAL A 85 0.72 -0.87 0.29
CA VAL A 85 1.83 -0.42 -0.57
C VAL A 85 1.63 1.02 -0.99
N ALA A 86 0.40 1.37 -1.34
CA ALA A 86 0.01 2.69 -1.75
C ALA A 86 -1.40 3.01 -1.25
N SER A 87 -1.68 4.29 -1.15
CA SER A 87 -2.99 4.79 -0.74
C SER A 87 -3.34 6.09 -1.45
N ALA A 88 -4.60 6.48 -1.40
CA ALA A 88 -5.03 7.82 -1.77
C ALA A 88 -6.18 8.30 -0.86
N SER A 89 -6.10 9.53 -0.40
CA SER A 89 -7.18 10.20 0.32
C SER A 89 -7.81 11.29 -0.55
N PHE A 90 -9.13 11.28 -0.69
CA PHE A 90 -9.88 12.25 -1.49
C PHE A 90 -10.30 13.44 -0.64
N HIS A 91 -10.07 14.64 -1.16
CA HIS A 91 -10.29 15.94 -0.55
C HIS A 91 -10.93 16.91 -1.56
N GLU A 92 -11.43 18.04 -1.06
CA GLU A 92 -11.85 19.18 -1.88
C GLU A 92 -11.36 20.53 -1.34
N GLY A 93 -11.41 21.53 -2.22
CA GLY A 93 -10.92 22.89 -2.03
C GLY A 93 -9.88 23.29 -3.07
N ALA A 94 -9.49 22.37 -3.95
CA ALA A 94 -8.62 22.59 -5.11
C ALA A 94 -8.80 21.45 -6.14
N VAL A 95 -8.09 21.53 -7.27
CA VAL A 95 -7.91 20.42 -8.21
C VAL A 95 -6.41 20.16 -8.42
N VAL A 96 -5.87 19.18 -7.68
CA VAL A 96 -4.43 18.82 -7.68
C VAL A 96 -4.18 17.46 -7.01
N ALA A 97 -3.18 16.72 -7.50
CA ALA A 97 -2.63 15.57 -6.78
C ALA A 97 -1.47 16.02 -5.89
N ASN A 98 -1.71 16.07 -4.59
CA ASN A 98 -0.76 16.43 -3.55
C ASN A 98 0.02 15.20 -3.09
N TYR A 99 1.34 15.34 -2.92
CA TYR A 99 2.22 14.28 -2.49
C TYR A 99 3.17 14.70 -1.34
N PRO A 100 3.67 13.75 -0.54
CA PRO A 100 4.57 14.00 0.57
C PRO A 100 5.88 14.75 0.24
N PHE A 101 6.53 15.36 1.23
CA PHE A 101 5.97 15.62 2.56
C PHE A 101 5.00 16.80 2.56
N ASP A 102 3.95 16.69 3.38
CA ASP A 102 3.03 17.77 3.69
C ASP A 102 3.63 18.78 4.68
N GLY A 103 4.41 18.31 5.64
CA GLY A 103 5.05 19.14 6.65
C GLY A 103 6.46 19.56 6.29
N SER A 104 6.97 20.62 6.91
CA SER A 104 8.40 20.95 6.94
C SER A 104 8.82 21.36 8.35
N ALA A 105 10.05 21.06 8.77
CA ALA A 105 10.48 21.23 10.16
C ALA A 105 10.45 22.71 10.64
N ASN A 106 10.58 23.66 9.71
CA ASN A 106 10.58 25.09 9.98
C ASN A 106 9.35 25.83 9.41
N GLY A 107 8.33 25.09 8.93
CA GLY A 107 7.16 25.68 8.27
C GLY A 107 7.48 26.39 6.94
N SER A 108 8.64 26.10 6.34
CA SER A 108 9.00 26.57 5.00
C SER A 108 8.01 26.04 3.95
N THR A 109 7.65 26.92 3.01
CA THR A 109 6.88 26.59 1.80
C THR A 109 7.78 26.22 0.62
N MET A 110 9.03 25.81 0.89
CA MET A 110 9.87 25.16 -0.11
C MET A 110 9.54 23.68 -0.16
N MET A 111 9.82 23.05 -1.30
CA MET A 111 9.66 21.61 -1.47
C MET A 111 10.39 20.85 -0.37
N ASN A 112 9.66 19.96 0.31
CA ASN A 112 10.20 19.01 1.27
C ASN A 112 10.07 17.59 0.71
N ALA A 113 11.08 17.17 -0.06
CA ALA A 113 11.08 15.91 -0.77
C ALA A 113 11.20 14.71 0.20
N THR A 114 10.55 13.61 -0.15
CA THR A 114 10.83 12.32 0.49
C THR A 114 12.05 11.63 -0.14
N GLY A 115 12.56 10.57 0.47
CA GLY A 115 13.52 9.70 -0.21
C GLY A 115 12.94 8.87 -1.36
N ASP A 116 11.61 8.86 -1.53
CA ASP A 116 10.88 8.21 -2.63
C ASP A 116 10.18 9.23 -3.54
N ASP A 117 10.67 10.48 -3.54
CA ASP A 117 10.06 11.60 -4.26
C ASP A 117 9.84 11.34 -5.76
N PRO A 118 10.76 10.69 -6.51
CA PRO A 118 10.49 10.32 -7.90
C PRO A 118 9.28 9.40 -8.06
N MET A 119 9.07 8.46 -7.13
CA MET A 119 7.91 7.56 -7.19
C MET A 119 6.62 8.28 -6.83
N PHE A 120 6.65 9.18 -5.84
CA PHE A 120 5.49 10.01 -5.49
C PHE A 120 5.09 10.93 -6.64
N GLN A 121 6.04 11.59 -7.29
CA GLN A 121 5.77 12.41 -8.48
C GLN A 121 5.19 11.58 -9.63
N HIS A 122 5.69 10.35 -9.82
CA HIS A 122 5.18 9.41 -10.82
C HIS A 122 3.72 9.01 -10.55
N LEU A 123 3.40 8.61 -9.31
CA LEU A 123 2.04 8.26 -8.92
C LEU A 123 1.07 9.46 -9.02
N ALA A 124 1.49 10.63 -8.55
CA ALA A 124 0.69 11.85 -8.65
C ALA A 124 0.44 12.24 -10.11
N SER A 125 1.46 12.10 -10.98
CA SER A 125 1.33 12.33 -12.41
C SER A 125 0.42 11.31 -13.09
N ALA A 126 0.47 10.04 -12.70
CA ALA A 126 -0.42 9.01 -13.21
C ALA A 126 -1.89 9.35 -12.97
N TYR A 127 -2.23 9.89 -11.79
CA TYR A 127 -3.57 10.39 -11.51
C TYR A 127 -3.88 11.67 -12.30
N ALA A 128 -3.03 12.69 -12.20
CA ALA A 128 -3.29 14.01 -12.77
C ALA A 128 -3.41 14.00 -14.30
N ASN A 129 -2.58 13.21 -15.00
CA ASN A 129 -2.61 13.08 -16.45
C ASN A 129 -3.84 12.33 -16.97
N ALA A 130 -4.36 11.38 -16.19
CA ALA A 130 -5.56 10.63 -16.53
C ALA A 130 -6.86 11.35 -16.12
N HIS A 131 -6.78 12.35 -15.24
CA HIS A 131 -7.92 13.17 -14.84
C HIS A 131 -8.33 14.15 -15.94
N GLY A 132 -9.64 14.41 -16.09
CA GLY A 132 -10.19 15.25 -17.17
C GLY A 132 -9.51 16.63 -17.31
N SER A 133 -9.25 17.30 -16.19
CA SER A 133 -8.72 18.67 -16.18
C SER A 133 -7.44 18.93 -15.35
N MET A 134 -6.99 17.97 -14.53
CA MET A 134 -6.03 18.26 -13.45
C MET A 134 -4.65 18.64 -13.98
N ALA A 135 -4.13 17.91 -14.97
CA ALA A 135 -2.85 18.20 -15.60
C ALA A 135 -2.80 19.56 -16.32
N GLN A 136 -3.95 20.16 -16.65
CA GLN A 136 -4.02 21.46 -17.33
C GLN A 136 -4.07 22.64 -16.36
N SER A 137 -3.88 22.39 -15.06
CA SER A 137 -3.83 23.43 -14.04
C SER A 137 -2.78 24.49 -14.36
N LYS A 138 -3.20 25.76 -14.29
CA LYS A 138 -2.31 26.92 -14.43
C LYS A 138 -1.55 27.22 -13.13
N LYS A 139 -2.07 26.74 -11.99
CA LYS A 139 -1.50 26.96 -10.66
C LYS A 139 -0.51 25.86 -10.30
N PHE A 140 -0.87 24.61 -10.58
CA PHE A 140 -0.07 23.44 -10.25
C PHE A 140 0.48 22.84 -11.53
N ARG A 141 1.78 23.03 -11.79
CA ARG A 141 2.42 22.53 -13.01
C ARG A 141 2.25 21.01 -13.11
N GLY A 142 1.65 20.55 -14.20
CA GLY A 142 1.36 19.12 -14.41
C GLY A 142 0.25 18.56 -13.52
N GLY A 143 -0.48 19.42 -12.79
CA GLY A 143 -1.56 19.00 -11.90
C GLY A 143 -1.11 18.34 -10.60
N ILE A 144 0.16 18.48 -10.23
CA ILE A 144 0.72 17.87 -9.01
C ILE A 144 1.38 18.93 -8.11
N THR A 145 1.51 18.64 -6.81
CA THR A 145 2.23 19.51 -5.88
C THR A 145 2.80 18.75 -4.68
N ASN A 146 3.99 19.14 -4.21
CA ASN A 146 4.49 18.71 -2.91
C ASN A 146 3.73 19.47 -1.82
N GLY A 147 3.24 18.78 -0.79
CA GLY A 147 2.34 19.40 0.19
C GLY A 147 2.96 20.56 0.95
N ALA A 148 4.19 20.42 1.42
CA ALA A 148 4.90 21.51 2.08
C ALA A 148 5.13 22.71 1.14
N ALA A 149 5.42 22.47 -0.14
CA ALA A 149 5.58 23.54 -1.13
C ALA A 149 4.27 24.30 -1.40
N TRP A 150 3.12 23.64 -1.27
CA TRP A 150 1.82 24.29 -1.42
C TRP A 150 1.44 25.07 -0.14
N TYR A 151 1.31 24.37 0.98
CA TYR A 151 1.17 24.97 2.32
C TYR A 151 1.47 23.89 3.38
N PRO A 152 2.45 24.12 4.28
CA PRO A 152 2.81 23.12 5.27
C PRO A 152 1.67 22.79 6.22
N ILE A 153 1.44 21.49 6.43
CA ILE A 153 0.53 20.97 7.44
C ILE A 153 1.22 19.87 8.22
N TRP A 154 0.73 19.57 9.42
CA TRP A 154 1.29 18.52 10.26
C TRP A 154 0.19 17.68 10.90
N GLY A 155 0.52 16.44 11.19
CA GLY A 155 -0.43 15.44 11.67
C GLY A 155 -1.39 14.95 10.60
N GLY A 156 -0.97 15.01 9.33
CA GLY A 156 -1.71 14.47 8.21
C GLY A 156 -1.58 12.95 8.11
N MET A 157 -2.63 12.31 7.60
CA MET A 157 -2.63 10.85 7.36
C MET A 157 -1.60 10.44 6.30
N GLN A 158 -1.39 11.31 5.29
CA GLN A 158 -0.53 11.08 4.15
C GLN A 158 0.93 10.83 4.56
N ASP A 159 1.51 11.77 5.30
CA ASP A 159 2.90 11.66 5.78
C ASP A 159 3.05 10.53 6.80
N TRP A 160 2.04 10.31 7.65
CA TRP A 160 2.06 9.21 8.61
C TRP A 160 2.10 7.83 7.93
N ASN A 161 1.32 7.63 6.85
CA ASN A 161 1.34 6.39 6.08
C ASN A 161 2.74 6.05 5.56
N TYR A 162 3.42 7.04 4.98
CA TYR A 162 4.76 6.84 4.43
C TYR A 162 5.80 6.63 5.54
N LEU A 163 5.79 7.47 6.58
CA LEU A 163 6.78 7.41 7.65
C LEU A 163 6.62 6.16 8.53
N ALA A 164 5.38 5.76 8.83
CA ALA A 164 5.10 4.66 9.75
C ALA A 164 5.06 3.29 9.08
N LEU A 165 4.63 3.23 7.81
CA LEU A 165 4.33 1.96 7.13
C LEU A 165 5.08 1.78 5.80
N GLY A 166 5.73 2.83 5.28
CA GLY A 166 6.26 2.83 3.91
C GLY A 166 5.16 2.85 2.84
N CYS A 167 3.90 3.06 3.23
CA CYS A 167 2.76 3.12 2.32
C CYS A 167 2.75 4.48 1.59
N MET A 168 2.81 4.45 0.26
CA MET A 168 2.82 5.67 -0.57
C MET A 168 1.41 6.25 -0.72
N GLU A 169 1.01 7.10 0.23
CA GLU A 169 -0.28 7.79 0.18
C GLU A 169 -0.20 9.13 -0.57
N LEU A 170 -1.19 9.40 -1.43
CA LEU A 170 -1.44 10.71 -2.03
C LEU A 170 -2.67 11.38 -1.41
N THR A 171 -2.70 12.71 -1.43
CA THR A 171 -3.90 13.50 -1.17
C THR A 171 -4.43 14.05 -2.49
N LEU A 172 -5.64 13.67 -2.87
CA LEU A 172 -6.25 14.02 -4.15
C LEU A 172 -7.33 15.06 -3.93
N GLU A 173 -7.03 16.30 -4.31
CA GLU A 173 -8.00 17.40 -4.34
C GLU A 173 -8.76 17.32 -5.67
N ILE A 174 -10.05 17.02 -5.63
CA ILE A 174 -10.84 16.67 -6.83
C ILE A 174 -11.89 17.72 -7.22
N SER A 175 -12.05 18.76 -6.42
CA SER A 175 -13.00 19.83 -6.70
C SER A 175 -12.60 21.14 -6.00
N GLU A 176 -12.71 22.27 -6.69
CA GLU A 176 -12.59 23.60 -6.07
C GLU A 176 -13.69 23.84 -5.02
N ALA A 177 -14.89 23.27 -5.25
CA ALA A 177 -16.01 23.39 -4.33
C ALA A 177 -15.91 22.33 -3.23
N LYS A 178 -15.85 22.76 -1.96
CA LYS A 178 -15.85 21.86 -0.79
C LYS A 178 -17.15 21.06 -0.57
N SER A 179 -18.18 21.41 -1.33
CA SER A 179 -19.50 20.78 -1.29
C SER A 179 -20.14 20.96 -2.67
N PRO A 180 -19.70 20.19 -3.68
CA PRO A 180 -20.23 20.33 -5.03
C PRO A 180 -21.73 20.01 -5.05
N SER A 181 -22.48 20.69 -5.92
CA SER A 181 -23.90 20.36 -6.15
C SER A 181 -24.04 18.90 -6.62
N PRO A 182 -25.11 18.17 -6.22
CA PRO A 182 -25.42 16.85 -6.77
C PRO A 182 -25.40 16.79 -8.30
N ASP A 183 -25.74 17.88 -8.98
CA ASP A 183 -25.75 17.96 -10.45
C ASP A 183 -24.36 17.81 -11.07
N LEU A 184 -23.29 18.07 -10.30
CA LEU A 184 -21.90 17.92 -10.76
C LEU A 184 -21.35 16.51 -10.55
N LEU A 185 -22.06 15.61 -9.86
CA LEU A 185 -21.54 14.28 -9.53
C LEU A 185 -21.23 13.44 -10.78
N ALA A 186 -22.05 13.54 -11.82
CA ALA A 186 -21.82 12.84 -13.08
C ALA A 186 -20.55 13.33 -13.79
N LEU A 187 -20.30 14.64 -13.76
CA LEU A 187 -19.09 15.23 -14.33
C LEU A 187 -17.86 14.86 -13.51
N LEU A 188 -17.92 14.99 -12.18
CA LEU A 188 -16.83 14.59 -11.28
C LEU A 188 -16.47 13.12 -11.47
N TRP A 189 -17.47 12.25 -11.62
CA TRP A 189 -17.24 10.84 -11.93
C TRP A 189 -16.54 10.65 -13.27
N GLN A 190 -17.01 11.30 -14.33
CA GLN A 190 -16.40 11.20 -15.66
C GLN A 190 -14.94 11.69 -15.67
N ASP A 191 -14.66 12.81 -14.99
CA ASP A 191 -13.32 13.39 -14.89
C ASP A 191 -12.36 12.52 -14.08
N ASN A 192 -12.85 11.84 -13.04
CA ASN A 192 -12.00 11.08 -12.12
C ASN A 192 -11.89 9.59 -12.47
N LEU A 193 -12.86 8.98 -13.15
CA LEU A 193 -12.87 7.54 -13.41
C LEU A 193 -11.57 7.03 -14.08
N PRO A 194 -11.05 7.65 -15.15
CA PRO A 194 -9.80 7.15 -15.75
C PRO A 194 -8.62 7.24 -14.79
N ALA A 195 -8.55 8.31 -13.99
CA ALA A 195 -7.52 8.52 -12.97
C ALA A 195 -7.61 7.55 -11.80
N MET A 196 -8.83 7.26 -11.33
CA MET A 196 -9.12 6.27 -10.28
C MET A 196 -8.78 4.84 -10.71
N LEU A 197 -8.63 4.57 -12.01
CA LEU A 197 -8.11 3.30 -12.52
C LEU A 197 -6.59 3.34 -12.75
N ALA A 198 -6.07 4.46 -13.26
CA ALA A 198 -4.66 4.63 -13.57
C ALA A 198 -3.77 4.54 -12.31
N LEU A 199 -4.15 5.24 -11.23
CA LEU A 199 -3.37 5.28 -10.00
C LEU A 199 -3.16 3.90 -9.35
N PRO A 200 -4.20 3.08 -9.08
CA PRO A 200 -3.98 1.75 -8.53
C PRO A 200 -3.19 0.86 -9.47
N ILE A 201 -3.35 1.01 -10.79
CA ILE A 201 -2.57 0.22 -11.74
C ILE A 201 -1.08 0.58 -11.66
N ALA A 202 -0.76 1.87 -11.66
CA ALA A 202 0.63 2.33 -11.52
C ALA A 202 1.22 1.91 -10.17
N ALA A 203 0.47 2.12 -9.09
CA ALA A 203 0.91 1.81 -7.73
C ALA A 203 1.12 0.33 -7.47
N ALA A 204 0.33 -0.54 -8.08
CA ALA A 204 0.41 -1.97 -7.85
C ALA A 204 1.25 -2.72 -8.88
N PHE A 205 1.26 -2.32 -10.16
CA PHE A 205 1.80 -3.16 -11.22
C PHE A 205 3.07 -2.63 -11.89
N GLU A 206 3.53 -1.45 -11.50
CA GLU A 206 4.83 -0.93 -11.91
C GLU A 206 5.90 -1.23 -10.84
N GLY A 207 7.14 -0.81 -11.06
CA GLY A 207 8.23 -1.10 -10.11
C GLY A 207 8.72 -2.55 -10.13
N LEU A 208 9.18 -3.02 -8.97
CA LEU A 208 9.83 -4.32 -8.78
C LEU A 208 8.97 -5.31 -8.00
N ARG A 209 8.99 -6.54 -8.48
CA ARG A 209 8.48 -7.74 -7.80
C ARG A 209 9.54 -8.81 -7.78
N GLY A 210 9.45 -9.72 -6.84
CA GLY A 210 10.28 -10.90 -6.86
C GLY A 210 10.18 -11.72 -5.61
N PHE A 211 11.04 -12.73 -5.54
CA PHE A 211 11.16 -13.61 -4.39
C PHE A 211 12.59 -13.65 -3.88
N VAL A 212 12.73 -13.81 -2.56
CA VAL A 212 14.01 -14.11 -1.91
C VAL A 212 13.98 -15.50 -1.30
N HIS A 213 14.93 -16.33 -1.74
CA HIS A 213 15.08 -17.71 -1.26
C HIS A 213 16.49 -17.97 -0.73
N ALA A 214 16.62 -18.98 0.13
CA ALA A 214 17.93 -19.51 0.49
C ALA A 214 18.55 -20.26 -0.70
N ALA A 215 19.87 -20.26 -0.82
CA ALA A 215 20.57 -21.23 -1.65
C ALA A 215 20.28 -22.65 -1.14
N SER A 216 19.88 -23.59 -2.01
CA SER A 216 19.73 -25.00 -1.62
C SER A 216 21.09 -25.59 -1.22
N GLN A 217 21.13 -26.27 -0.07
CA GLN A 217 22.32 -26.98 0.42
C GLN A 217 22.43 -28.41 -0.12
N ARG A 218 21.47 -28.87 -0.95
CA ARG A 218 21.47 -30.23 -1.49
C ARG A 218 22.01 -30.25 -2.93
N PRO A 219 23.12 -30.95 -3.20
CA PRO A 219 23.48 -31.28 -4.57
C PRO A 219 22.45 -32.29 -5.10
N VAL A 220 21.58 -31.85 -6.02
CA VAL A 220 20.66 -32.74 -6.72
C VAL A 220 21.47 -33.60 -7.68
N LYS A 221 21.62 -34.90 -7.38
CA LYS A 221 21.97 -35.89 -8.40
C LYS A 221 20.72 -36.10 -9.27
N ALA A 222 20.64 -35.41 -10.40
CA ALA A 222 19.58 -35.66 -11.38
C ALA A 222 19.65 -37.12 -11.85
N LYS A 223 18.60 -37.91 -11.59
CA LYS A 223 18.47 -39.27 -12.15
C LYS A 223 17.97 -39.26 -13.60
N THR A 224 17.58 -38.11 -14.15
CA THR A 224 16.85 -38.00 -15.42
C THR A 224 17.35 -36.89 -16.36
N GLY A 225 18.53 -36.31 -16.14
CA GLY A 225 19.17 -35.41 -17.11
C GLY A 225 18.61 -33.99 -17.21
N GLU A 226 17.51 -33.68 -16.52
CA GLU A 226 16.99 -32.32 -16.37
C GLU A 226 17.13 -31.89 -14.91
N ALA A 227 17.97 -30.89 -14.66
CA ALA A 227 18.18 -30.32 -13.33
C ALA A 227 17.19 -29.17 -13.12
N GLU A 228 16.08 -29.43 -12.44
CA GLU A 228 15.33 -28.34 -11.81
C GLU A 228 16.13 -27.87 -10.59
N ALA A 229 16.49 -26.59 -10.56
CA ALA A 229 17.10 -26.00 -9.37
C ALA A 229 16.08 -26.08 -8.23
N GLU A 230 16.40 -26.83 -7.17
CA GLU A 230 15.56 -26.90 -5.98
C GLU A 230 15.53 -25.47 -5.37
N VAL A 231 14.41 -24.79 -5.52
CA VAL A 231 14.20 -23.46 -4.92
C VAL A 231 14.30 -23.64 -3.41
N GLY A 232 15.30 -23.01 -2.79
CA GLY A 232 15.48 -23.12 -1.34
C GLY A 232 14.34 -22.44 -0.59
N ARG A 233 14.31 -22.60 0.74
CA ARG A 233 13.21 -22.05 1.55
C ARG A 233 13.06 -20.53 1.33
N PRO A 234 11.82 -20.00 1.36
CA PRO A 234 11.60 -18.56 1.30
C PRO A 234 12.22 -17.85 2.50
N LEU A 235 12.67 -16.62 2.29
CA LEU A 235 13.34 -15.80 3.29
C LEU A 235 12.56 -14.50 3.50
N ALA A 236 12.28 -14.18 4.77
CA ALA A 236 11.76 -12.87 5.19
C ALA A 236 12.87 -11.81 5.18
N ALA A 237 13.46 -11.61 4.01
CA ALA A 237 14.57 -10.69 3.77
C ALA A 237 14.11 -9.23 3.71
N THR A 238 15.04 -8.32 3.93
CA THR A 238 14.90 -6.89 3.69
C THR A 238 15.38 -6.58 2.28
N ILE A 239 14.61 -5.79 1.53
CA ILE A 239 14.95 -5.30 0.20
C ILE A 239 15.20 -3.79 0.29
N GLU A 240 16.40 -3.39 -0.07
CA GLU A 240 16.85 -2.00 -0.10
C GLU A 240 17.13 -1.59 -1.54
N VAL A 241 16.78 -0.34 -1.87
CA VAL A 241 17.07 0.26 -3.17
C VAL A 241 17.97 1.45 -2.90
N GLU A 242 19.12 1.50 -3.59
CA GLU A 242 20.06 2.60 -3.43
C GLU A 242 19.37 3.95 -3.73
N GLY A 243 19.53 4.91 -2.82
CA GLY A 243 18.92 6.24 -2.92
C GLY A 243 17.47 6.34 -2.43
N ALA A 244 16.78 5.22 -2.19
CA ALA A 244 15.45 5.22 -1.58
C ALA A 244 15.53 5.25 -0.05
N ALA A 245 14.59 5.95 0.60
CA ALA A 245 14.55 5.99 2.07
C ALA A 245 13.85 4.78 2.69
N GLN A 246 12.86 4.18 2.00
CA GLN A 246 12.11 3.05 2.52
C GLN A 246 12.64 1.72 1.97
N TRP A 247 12.87 0.78 2.88
CA TRP A 247 13.07 -0.63 2.56
C TRP A 247 11.74 -1.37 2.61
N VAL A 248 11.66 -2.52 1.94
CA VAL A 248 10.48 -3.41 2.02
C VAL A 248 10.87 -4.76 2.58
N LYS A 249 9.98 -5.36 3.38
CA LYS A 249 10.16 -6.70 3.91
C LYS A 249 9.50 -7.71 2.99
N ALA A 250 10.23 -8.77 2.64
CA ALA A 250 9.64 -9.91 1.97
C ALA A 250 8.63 -10.62 2.89
N GLY A 251 7.53 -11.06 2.28
CA GLY A 251 6.44 -11.78 2.93
C GLY A 251 6.82 -13.20 3.36
N PRO A 252 5.88 -13.94 3.97
CA PRO A 252 6.11 -15.32 4.43
C PRO A 252 6.56 -16.30 3.34
N TYR A 253 6.23 -16.03 2.07
CA TYR A 253 6.66 -16.82 0.91
C TYR A 253 7.90 -16.24 0.21
N GLY A 254 8.58 -15.28 0.85
CA GLY A 254 9.76 -14.62 0.29
C GLY A 254 9.41 -13.60 -0.79
N ASP A 255 8.13 -13.38 -1.09
CA ASP A 255 7.66 -12.43 -2.09
C ASP A 255 7.78 -10.99 -1.60
N PHE A 256 8.21 -10.09 -2.47
CA PHE A 256 8.26 -8.67 -2.18
C PHE A 256 7.70 -7.84 -3.33
N TYR A 257 7.23 -6.64 -2.99
CA TYR A 257 6.83 -5.62 -3.93
C TYR A 257 7.47 -4.29 -3.53
N ARG A 258 8.09 -3.62 -4.50
CA ARG A 258 8.71 -2.31 -4.31
C ARG A 258 8.29 -1.39 -5.46
N PRO A 259 7.31 -0.49 -5.23
CA PRO A 259 6.95 0.50 -6.24
C PRO A 259 8.14 1.41 -6.52
N LEU A 260 8.47 1.53 -7.80
CA LEU A 260 9.54 2.38 -8.34
C LEU A 260 9.11 2.85 -9.72
N PRO A 261 9.45 4.09 -10.12
CA PRO A 261 9.21 4.52 -11.47
C PRO A 261 10.19 3.82 -12.43
N PRO A 262 9.99 3.95 -13.75
CA PRO A 262 10.96 3.52 -14.73
C PRO A 262 12.37 4.09 -14.46
N GLY A 263 13.41 3.26 -14.60
CA GLY A 263 14.78 3.67 -14.28
C GLY A 263 15.72 2.49 -14.02
N GLU A 264 16.98 2.80 -13.72
CA GLU A 264 17.98 1.82 -13.28
C GLU A 264 18.23 1.93 -11.78
N TYR A 265 18.27 0.78 -11.10
CA TYR A 265 18.33 0.70 -9.65
C TYR A 265 19.32 -0.36 -9.21
N ASN A 266 20.14 -0.03 -8.22
CA ASN A 266 20.92 -1.03 -7.49
C ASN A 266 20.08 -1.53 -6.30
N VAL A 267 19.72 -2.80 -6.33
CA VAL A 267 18.79 -3.42 -5.39
C VAL A 267 19.53 -4.48 -4.59
N THR A 268 19.42 -4.42 -3.27
CA THR A 268 20.07 -5.36 -2.35
C THR A 268 19.03 -6.11 -1.53
N ALA A 269 19.13 -7.43 -1.51
CA ALA A 269 18.39 -8.30 -0.59
C ALA A 269 19.31 -8.79 0.54
N SER A 270 18.86 -8.65 1.79
CA SER A 270 19.64 -9.04 2.96
C SER A 270 18.79 -9.75 4.02
N MET A 271 19.40 -10.70 4.73
CA MET A 271 18.77 -11.38 5.87
C MET A 271 19.85 -11.79 6.87
N ALA A 272 19.60 -11.62 8.16
CA ALA A 272 20.51 -12.06 9.20
C ALA A 272 20.86 -13.56 9.06
N GLY A 273 22.15 -13.87 9.11
CA GLY A 273 22.66 -15.24 8.90
C GLY A 273 22.91 -15.63 7.43
N TYR A 274 22.66 -14.72 6.49
CA TYR A 274 22.91 -14.91 5.06
C TYR A 274 23.81 -13.81 4.49
N SER A 275 24.60 -14.14 3.47
CA SER A 275 25.33 -13.16 2.68
C SER A 275 24.33 -12.35 1.84
N PRO A 276 24.38 -11.00 1.87
CA PRO A 276 23.51 -10.17 1.04
C PRO A 276 23.84 -10.36 -0.44
N ALA A 277 22.85 -10.11 -1.29
CA ALA A 277 23.01 -10.14 -2.74
C ALA A 277 22.49 -8.83 -3.34
N SER A 278 23.24 -8.26 -4.26
CA SER A 278 22.90 -7.01 -4.95
C SER A 278 22.81 -7.24 -6.46
N ALA A 279 21.91 -6.51 -7.11
CA ALA A 279 21.75 -6.53 -8.56
C ALA A 279 21.44 -5.13 -9.08
N LEU A 280 22.12 -4.73 -10.16
CA LEU A 280 21.72 -3.59 -10.97
C LEU A 280 20.57 -4.03 -11.88
N TRP A 281 19.45 -3.31 -11.84
CA TRP A 281 18.22 -3.72 -12.49
C TRP A 281 17.53 -2.54 -13.18
N SER A 282 17.02 -2.77 -14.39
CA SER A 282 16.33 -1.77 -15.20
C SER A 282 14.83 -2.02 -15.25
N ILE A 283 14.04 -1.00 -14.94
CA ILE A 283 12.59 -0.99 -15.00
C ILE A 283 12.17 -0.20 -16.25
N PRO A 284 11.47 -0.82 -17.21
CA PRO A 284 11.08 -0.15 -18.45
C PRO A 284 9.96 0.88 -18.23
N ALA A 285 9.81 1.82 -19.17
CA ALA A 285 8.84 2.92 -19.11
C ALA A 285 7.36 2.52 -19.26
N SER A 286 7.10 1.32 -19.76
CA SER A 286 5.73 0.80 -19.94
C SER A 286 5.75 -0.73 -19.81
N PRO A 287 5.87 -1.25 -18.58
CA PRO A 287 5.86 -2.69 -18.37
C PRO A 287 4.46 -3.25 -18.69
N GLU A 288 4.36 -4.15 -19.67
CA GLU A 288 3.14 -4.97 -19.85
C GLU A 288 2.90 -5.84 -18.59
N VAL A 289 3.98 -6.23 -17.91
CA VAL A 289 4.00 -7.02 -16.66
C VAL A 289 5.00 -6.43 -15.67
N PRO A 290 4.75 -6.54 -14.34
CA PRO A 290 5.69 -6.05 -13.33
C PRO A 290 7.11 -6.59 -13.52
N SER A 291 8.12 -5.77 -13.23
CA SER A 291 9.52 -6.16 -13.41
C SER A 291 9.94 -7.18 -12.34
N MET A 292 10.43 -8.36 -12.76
CA MET A 292 10.69 -9.51 -11.88
C MET A 292 12.18 -9.68 -11.57
N LEU A 293 12.57 -9.48 -10.30
CA LEU A 293 13.93 -9.64 -9.78
C LEU A 293 13.96 -10.59 -8.58
N ASN A 294 14.48 -11.80 -8.76
CA ASN A 294 14.61 -12.79 -7.69
C ASN A 294 16.01 -12.79 -7.09
N PHE A 295 16.10 -13.01 -5.78
CA PHE A 295 17.37 -13.14 -5.06
C PHE A 295 17.50 -14.54 -4.44
N THR A 296 18.73 -15.06 -4.46
CA THR A 296 19.11 -16.28 -3.74
C THR A 296 20.23 -15.94 -2.78
N LEU A 297 20.00 -16.11 -1.47
CA LEU A 297 20.97 -15.77 -0.44
C LEU A 297 21.66 -17.03 0.10
N ALA A 298 22.99 -16.99 0.15
CA ALA A 298 23.78 -18.08 0.71
C ALA A 298 23.90 -17.91 2.24
N PRO A 299 23.73 -18.98 3.05
CA PRO A 299 24.00 -18.90 4.49
C PRO A 299 25.47 -18.53 4.74
N ILE A 300 25.72 -17.64 5.70
CA ILE A 300 27.09 -17.35 6.14
C ILE A 300 27.60 -18.59 6.88
N SER A 301 28.66 -19.21 6.38
CA SER A 301 29.30 -20.33 7.06
C SER A 301 29.89 -19.85 8.38
N GLN A 302 29.34 -20.30 9.51
CA GLN A 302 30.05 -20.16 10.78
C GLN A 302 31.25 -21.13 10.76
N PRO A 303 32.47 -20.70 11.10
CA PRO A 303 33.57 -21.63 11.31
C PRO A 303 33.15 -22.62 12.41
N PHE A 304 33.25 -23.91 12.09
CA PHE A 304 32.87 -25.03 12.94
C PHE A 304 33.71 -25.01 14.24
N ARG A 305 33.33 -24.23 15.26
CA ARG A 305 33.87 -24.37 16.61
C ARG A 305 33.17 -25.57 17.24
N GLY A 306 33.84 -26.71 17.21
CA GLY A 306 33.36 -27.93 17.83
C GLY A 306 33.05 -27.75 19.31
N ARG A 307 31.78 -27.53 19.64
CA ARG A 307 31.17 -27.88 20.92
C ARG A 307 29.76 -28.40 20.64
N LYS A 308 29.66 -29.72 20.53
CA LYS A 308 28.37 -30.44 20.59
C LYS A 308 27.72 -30.17 21.95
N ALA A 309 26.39 -30.03 21.94
CA ALA A 309 25.46 -30.16 23.07
C ALA A 309 25.05 -28.92 23.91
N ALA A 310 25.03 -27.70 23.35
CA ALA A 310 24.40 -26.56 24.04
C ALA A 310 23.37 -25.74 23.21
N HIS A 311 23.29 -25.93 21.89
CA HIS A 311 22.42 -25.10 21.03
C HIS A 311 21.01 -25.65 20.80
N ALA A 312 20.74 -26.92 21.10
CA ALA A 312 19.40 -27.50 20.92
C ALA A 312 18.41 -26.95 21.96
N ASP A 313 18.86 -26.74 23.20
CA ASP A 313 18.01 -26.26 24.29
C ASP A 313 17.74 -24.75 24.18
N ALA A 314 18.71 -23.96 23.69
CA ALA A 314 18.54 -22.52 23.48
C ALA A 314 17.62 -22.18 22.29
N ALA A 315 17.70 -22.94 21.20
CA ALA A 315 16.80 -22.76 20.05
C ALA A 315 15.36 -23.20 20.37
N ARG A 316 15.21 -24.23 21.22
CA ARG A 316 13.91 -24.66 21.72
C ARG A 316 13.30 -23.66 22.70
N ALA A 317 14.10 -23.10 23.62
CA ALA A 317 13.64 -22.05 24.53
C ALA A 317 13.21 -20.78 23.77
N ALA A 318 13.93 -20.37 22.73
CA ALA A 318 13.56 -19.21 21.91
C ALA A 318 12.29 -19.44 21.06
N ALA A 319 12.06 -20.67 20.60
CA ALA A 319 10.82 -21.04 19.91
C ALA A 319 9.62 -21.12 20.87
N GLU A 320 9.83 -21.63 22.10
CA GLU A 320 8.81 -21.66 23.15
C GLU A 320 8.44 -20.23 23.62
N ASP A 321 9.40 -19.31 23.74
CA ASP A 321 9.15 -17.89 24.06
C ASP A 321 8.41 -17.14 22.94
N TYR A 322 8.76 -17.42 21.67
CA TYR A 322 8.07 -16.84 20.51
C TYR A 322 6.61 -17.32 20.40
N MET A 323 6.37 -18.61 20.66
CA MET A 323 5.02 -19.18 20.66
C MET A 323 4.19 -18.71 21.87
N ALA A 324 4.82 -18.51 23.04
CA ALA A 324 4.17 -17.93 24.21
C ALA A 324 3.78 -16.45 23.99
N GLY A 325 4.61 -15.68 23.27
CA GLY A 325 4.30 -14.30 22.87
C GLY A 325 3.12 -14.19 21.90
N GLN A 326 2.95 -15.15 20.99
CA GLN A 326 1.82 -15.20 20.06
C GLN A 326 0.50 -15.63 20.72
N ALA A 327 0.55 -16.46 21.78
CA ALA A 327 -0.64 -16.88 22.51
C ALA A 327 -1.17 -15.80 23.48
N ALA A 328 -0.32 -14.85 23.89
CA ALA A 328 -0.69 -13.73 24.76
C ALA A 328 -1.44 -12.61 24.01
N GLU A 329 -1.22 -12.48 22.71
CA GLU A 329 -1.97 -11.58 21.82
C GLU A 329 -3.04 -12.37 21.06
N GLY A 330 -4.21 -12.54 21.69
CA GLY A 330 -5.34 -13.34 21.19
C GLY A 330 -5.76 -13.01 19.75
N SER A 331 -5.08 -13.63 18.79
CA SER A 331 -5.38 -13.59 17.37
C SER A 331 -5.75 -14.99 16.93
N ASP A 332 -7.04 -15.17 16.62
CA ASP A 332 -7.63 -16.41 16.15
C ASP A 332 -7.04 -16.75 14.75
N PRO A 333 -6.32 -17.87 14.59
CA PRO A 333 -5.80 -18.24 13.28
C PRO A 333 -6.94 -18.73 12.40
N MET A 334 -7.26 -17.99 11.34
CA MET A 334 -8.13 -18.46 10.26
C MET A 334 -7.69 -19.84 9.79
N SER A 335 -8.50 -20.86 10.06
CA SER A 335 -8.24 -22.22 9.63
C SER A 335 -8.38 -22.32 8.11
N LEU A 336 -7.27 -22.37 7.39
CA LEU A 336 -7.25 -22.80 5.99
C LEU A 336 -7.19 -24.33 5.93
N SER A 337 -8.07 -24.92 5.13
CA SER A 337 -8.30 -26.38 5.13
C SER A 337 -7.03 -27.20 4.82
N PRO A 338 -6.87 -28.42 5.39
CA PRO A 338 -5.66 -29.24 5.25
C PRO A 338 -5.36 -29.76 3.83
N ARG A 339 -6.18 -29.43 2.82
CA ARG A 339 -6.04 -29.95 1.44
C ARG A 339 -5.04 -29.18 0.58
N ILE A 340 -4.63 -27.97 0.96
CA ILE A 340 -3.72 -27.13 0.15
C ILE A 340 -2.23 -27.50 0.39
N VAL A 341 -1.89 -28.10 1.53
CA VAL A 341 -0.50 -28.37 1.94
C VAL A 341 0.14 -29.54 1.16
N ARG A 342 -0.63 -30.38 0.46
CA ARG A 342 -0.12 -31.58 -0.23
C ARG A 342 0.13 -31.42 -1.74
N HIS A 343 -0.05 -30.24 -2.33
CA HIS A 343 0.17 -30.04 -3.79
C HIS A 343 1.26 -29.02 -4.16
N ALA A 344 1.96 -28.46 -3.18
CA ALA A 344 3.08 -27.52 -3.44
C ALA A 344 4.34 -28.19 -4.05
N GLY A 345 4.40 -29.53 -4.08
CA GLY A 345 5.59 -30.27 -4.53
C GLY A 345 5.68 -30.55 -6.04
N ASN A 346 4.71 -30.12 -6.86
CA ASN A 346 4.64 -30.49 -8.29
C ASN A 346 4.17 -29.34 -9.21
N MET A 347 4.26 -28.07 -8.78
CA MET A 347 3.80 -26.95 -9.58
C MET A 347 4.90 -26.46 -10.54
N GLN A 348 4.60 -26.53 -11.85
CA GLN A 348 5.42 -26.04 -12.96
C GLN A 348 5.69 -24.52 -12.85
N PRO A 349 6.71 -23.97 -13.53
CA PRO A 349 7.04 -22.54 -13.51
C PRO A 349 5.87 -21.61 -13.89
N HIS A 350 4.89 -22.12 -14.64
CA HIS A 350 3.69 -21.39 -15.05
C HIS A 350 2.61 -21.23 -13.95
N THR A 351 2.84 -21.76 -12.75
CA THR A 351 1.92 -21.67 -11.60
C THR A 351 2.31 -20.62 -10.54
N TYR A 352 3.43 -19.89 -10.73
CA TYR A 352 3.85 -18.79 -9.85
C TYR A 352 2.85 -17.62 -9.79
N THR A 353 1.91 -17.55 -10.73
CA THR A 353 0.87 -16.52 -10.81
C THR A 353 -0.19 -16.61 -9.70
N SER A 354 -0.27 -17.73 -8.94
CA SER A 354 -1.33 -17.93 -7.94
C SER A 354 -0.94 -17.58 -6.50
N ILE A 355 0.33 -17.28 -6.20
CA ILE A 355 0.80 -16.97 -4.83
C ILE A 355 1.78 -15.79 -4.86
N MET A 356 1.41 -14.73 -5.57
CA MET A 356 1.91 -13.40 -5.25
C MET A 356 0.94 -12.82 -4.23
N HIS A 357 1.40 -12.34 -3.07
CA HIS A 357 0.51 -11.51 -2.25
C HIS A 357 0.06 -10.34 -3.11
N ARG A 358 -1.25 -10.28 -3.36
CA ARG A 358 -1.87 -9.17 -4.06
C ARG A 358 -1.50 -7.88 -3.35
N VAL A 359 -1.01 -6.90 -4.12
CA VAL A 359 -0.66 -5.58 -3.59
C VAL A 359 -1.91 -4.99 -2.94
N ALA A 360 -1.81 -4.57 -1.69
CA ALA A 360 -2.91 -3.91 -0.99
C ALA A 360 -2.84 -2.41 -1.27
N MET A 361 -3.88 -1.87 -1.89
CA MET A 361 -4.07 -0.43 -2.06
C MET A 361 -5.30 0.02 -1.28
N LEU A 362 -5.20 1.21 -0.71
CA LEU A 362 -6.23 1.82 0.10
C LEU A 362 -6.72 3.13 -0.51
N ILE A 363 -8.03 3.36 -0.52
CA ILE A 363 -8.60 4.63 -0.94
C ILE A 363 -9.57 5.11 0.13
N PHE A 364 -9.32 6.32 0.65
CA PHE A 364 -10.14 7.01 1.61
C PHE A 364 -10.92 8.15 0.97
N GLY A 365 -12.19 8.30 1.32
CA GLY A 365 -12.84 9.60 1.30
C GLY A 365 -12.67 10.26 2.67
N LEU A 366 -12.04 11.43 2.74
CA LEU A 366 -12.09 12.27 3.94
C LEU A 366 -13.34 13.17 3.96
N LEU A 367 -14.32 12.85 3.13
CA LEU A 367 -15.25 13.82 2.59
C LEU A 367 -16.56 13.94 3.36
N ALA A 368 -17.05 15.18 3.31
CA ALA A 368 -18.44 15.54 3.40
C ALA A 368 -19.04 15.52 1.98
N PHE A 369 -19.37 14.35 1.42
CA PHE A 369 -20.20 14.27 0.20
C PHE A 369 -21.64 14.69 0.50
N PHE A 370 -21.89 15.99 0.59
CA PHE A 370 -23.21 16.55 0.89
C PHE A 370 -24.32 16.16 -0.10
N GLY A 371 -23.95 15.64 -1.28
CA GLY A 371 -24.91 15.17 -2.29
C GLY A 371 -25.43 13.74 -2.12
N ILE A 372 -24.81 12.88 -1.29
CA ILE A 372 -25.21 11.46 -1.20
C ILE A 372 -26.52 11.27 -0.44
N ARG A 373 -26.99 12.26 0.35
CA ARG A 373 -28.26 12.14 1.08
C ARG A 373 -29.45 11.90 0.14
N HIS A 374 -29.43 12.49 -1.07
CA HIS A 374 -30.50 12.26 -2.05
C HIS A 374 -30.41 10.93 -2.79
N LEU A 375 -29.20 10.39 -3.02
CA LEU A 375 -29.05 9.07 -3.64
C LEU A 375 -29.40 7.95 -2.66
N TYR A 376 -28.96 8.07 -1.40
CA TYR A 376 -29.28 7.10 -0.35
C TYR A 376 -30.78 7.10 0.01
N GLN A 377 -31.43 8.27 0.02
CA GLN A 377 -32.89 8.37 0.21
C GLN A 377 -33.69 7.82 -0.99
N ARG A 378 -33.19 7.94 -2.23
CA ARG A 378 -33.81 7.32 -3.41
C ARG A 378 -33.68 5.79 -3.42
N ILE A 379 -32.54 5.24 -3.01
CA ILE A 379 -32.32 3.78 -2.92
C ILE A 379 -33.14 3.16 -1.77
N SER A 380 -33.24 3.85 -0.63
CA SER A 380 -34.05 3.39 0.51
C SER A 380 -35.56 3.58 0.32
N SER A 381 -36.01 4.48 -0.58
CA SER A 381 -37.42 4.59 -0.97
C SER A 381 -37.81 3.66 -2.11
N ALA A 382 -36.86 3.17 -2.92
CA ALA A 382 -37.08 2.17 -3.97
C ALA A 382 -37.15 0.72 -3.44
N SER A 383 -36.89 0.50 -2.14
CA SER A 383 -36.84 -0.80 -1.49
C SER A 383 -37.92 -0.98 -0.42
N SER A 384 -39.13 -0.47 -0.67
CA SER A 384 -40.33 -0.84 0.10
C SER A 384 -41.22 -1.77 -0.73
N PRO A 385 -41.61 -2.95 -0.22
CA PRO A 385 -42.39 -3.93 -0.98
C PRO A 385 -43.87 -3.54 -1.06
N GLU A 386 -44.30 -2.94 -2.17
CA GLU A 386 -45.67 -3.14 -2.65
C GLU A 386 -45.79 -4.59 -3.14
N HIS A 387 -46.18 -5.50 -2.24
CA HIS A 387 -46.99 -6.67 -2.56
C HIS A 387 -47.47 -7.33 -1.26
N ARG A 388 -48.48 -6.71 -0.64
CA ARG A 388 -49.51 -7.41 0.13
C ARG A 388 -50.82 -6.64 0.03
N ARG A 389 -51.70 -7.05 -0.90
CA ARG A 389 -53.13 -7.34 -0.67
C ARG A 389 -53.86 -7.56 -2.00
N HIS A 390 -54.54 -8.70 -2.03
CA HIS A 390 -55.57 -9.19 -2.96
C HIS A 390 -55.15 -9.65 -4.35
#